data_AF-D3L905-F1
#
_entry.id   AF-D3L905-F1
#
_cell.length_a   1.000
_cell.length_b   1.000
_cell.length_c   1.000
_cell.angle_alpha   90.00
_cell.angle_beta   90.00
_cell.angle_gamma   90.00
#
_symmetry.space_group_name_H-M   'P 1'
#
loop_
_entity.id
_entity.type
_entity.pdbx_description
1 polymer ?
#
loop_
_entity_poly.entity_id
_entity_poly.type
_entity_poly.pdbx_seq_one_letter_code
_entity_poly.pdbx_strand_id
1 'polypeptide(L)'
;MPQMDVSSWPYWFKATSINIFAYQFYMLYGVYTCLHYREIYSFLQRNIHAIATLAIIMAIGMLFYYRIWDQKILGMDGDSSLSLHQPYIACYDIVMLNLIFWLGKKYATFRQRGFPKWLENFINLAVKVSFGMYLNQTLGLLMLSWLLSVFSLPDWIMMMLIPFGWVLVIAISFMIAWFCYKVPPFGFLVGRPNWHPFRIVNERLFRSSTFER
;
A
#
# COMPACT_ATOMS: atom_id res chain seq x y z
N MET A 1 -4.26 19.61 9.76
CA MET A 1 -3.54 20.87 10.09
C MET A 1 -4.37 21.72 11.06
N PRO A 2 -4.46 21.36 12.34
CA PRO A 2 -5.23 22.14 13.32
C PRO A 2 -4.44 23.33 13.91
N GLN A 3 -3.13 23.38 13.68
CA GLN A 3 -2.19 24.29 14.35
C GLN A 3 -1.76 25.50 13.47
N MET A 4 -2.18 25.56 12.21
CA MET A 4 -1.86 26.66 11.30
C MET A 4 -3.10 27.49 11.03
N ASP A 5 -3.01 28.80 11.20
CA ASP A 5 -4.08 29.74 10.83
C ASP A 5 -4.20 29.82 9.30
N VAL A 6 -5.07 28.98 8.75
CA VAL A 6 -5.42 28.90 7.32
C VAL A 6 -6.64 29.77 6.97
N SER A 7 -7.02 30.71 7.83
CA SER A 7 -8.21 31.56 7.63
C SER A 7 -8.12 32.46 6.40
N SER A 8 -6.92 32.90 6.03
CA SER A 8 -6.64 33.77 4.87
C SER A 8 -6.32 32.99 3.58
N TRP A 9 -6.25 31.66 3.64
CA TRP A 9 -5.84 30.85 2.49
C TRP A 9 -6.99 30.69 1.49
N PRO A 10 -6.70 30.69 0.17
CA PRO A 10 -7.72 30.39 -0.82
C PRO A 10 -8.37 29.03 -0.52
N TYR A 11 -9.69 28.94 -0.69
CA TYR A 11 -10.50 27.77 -0.30
C TYR A 11 -9.90 26.42 -0.73
N TRP A 12 -9.30 26.36 -1.91
CA TRP A 12 -8.63 25.18 -2.45
C TRP A 12 -7.44 24.69 -1.62
N PHE A 13 -6.68 25.59 -0.99
CA PHE A 13 -5.58 25.25 -0.09
C PHE A 13 -6.03 24.99 1.35
N LYS A 14 -7.24 25.42 1.71
CA LYS A 14 -7.87 25.15 3.01
C LYS A 14 -8.60 23.80 3.03
N ALA A 15 -9.25 23.43 1.93
CA ALA A 15 -10.01 22.19 1.78
C ALA A 15 -9.16 21.05 1.19
N THR A 16 -7.94 20.85 1.72
CA THR A 16 -6.98 19.85 1.21
C THR A 16 -7.53 18.43 1.13
N SER A 17 -8.49 18.06 1.97
CA SER A 17 -9.16 16.74 1.96
C SER A 17 -10.27 16.58 0.92
N ILE A 18 -10.87 17.67 0.42
CA ILE A 18 -11.99 17.65 -0.54
C ILE A 18 -11.54 18.15 -1.93
N ASN A 19 -10.34 18.72 -2.02
CA ASN A 19 -9.83 19.31 -3.25
C ASN A 19 -9.65 18.25 -4.35
N ILE A 20 -10.19 18.55 -5.54
CA ILE A 20 -10.05 17.76 -6.77
C ILE A 20 -8.57 17.47 -7.09
N PHE A 21 -7.67 18.40 -6.74
CA PHE A 21 -6.23 18.26 -6.98
C PHE A 21 -5.51 17.33 -6.01
N ALA A 22 -6.12 16.97 -4.88
CA ALA A 22 -5.50 16.11 -3.87
C ALA A 22 -5.97 14.66 -3.98
N TYR A 23 -7.29 14.41 -3.95
CA TYR A 23 -7.82 13.04 -3.95
C TYR A 23 -8.30 12.59 -5.34
N GLN A 24 -9.13 13.41 -5.99
CA GLN A 24 -9.73 13.06 -7.28
C GLN A 24 -8.72 13.09 -8.43
N PHE A 25 -7.59 13.80 -8.24
CA PHE A 25 -6.49 13.87 -9.18
C PHE A 25 -5.99 12.48 -9.57
N TYR A 26 -5.82 11.57 -8.60
CA TYR A 26 -5.34 10.21 -8.89
C TYR A 26 -6.29 9.42 -9.79
N MET A 27 -7.60 9.62 -9.62
CA MET A 27 -8.62 8.99 -10.47
C MET A 27 -8.57 9.57 -11.89
N LEU A 28 -8.53 10.89 -12.03
CA LEU A 28 -8.42 11.57 -13.33
C LEU A 28 -7.12 11.20 -14.05
N TYR A 29 -6.01 11.17 -13.31
CA TYR A 29 -4.70 10.77 -13.82
C TYR A 29 -4.69 9.31 -14.29
N GLY A 30 -5.36 8.41 -13.56
CA GLY A 30 -5.57 7.03 -13.97
C GLY A 30 -6.37 6.91 -15.27
N VAL A 31 -7.47 7.66 -15.40
CA VAL A 31 -8.27 7.70 -16.63
C VAL A 31 -7.46 8.24 -17.80
N TYR A 32 -6.75 9.35 -17.60
CA TYR A 32 -5.84 9.91 -18.61
C TYR A 32 -4.78 8.90 -19.05
N THR A 33 -4.19 8.18 -18.08
CA THR A 33 -3.19 7.14 -18.34
C THR A 33 -3.75 5.98 -19.15
N CYS A 34 -5.01 5.63 -18.92
CA CYS A 34 -5.71 4.60 -19.69
C CYS A 34 -5.95 5.05 -21.14
N LEU A 35 -6.39 6.29 -21.35
CA LEU A 35 -6.67 6.84 -22.68
C LEU A 35 -5.41 7.01 -23.54
N HIS A 36 -4.30 7.48 -22.93
CA HIS A 36 -3.01 7.73 -23.60
C HIS A 36 -1.94 6.69 -23.26
N TYR A 37 -2.38 5.45 -23.09
CA TYR A 37 -1.55 4.36 -22.56
C TYR A 37 -0.24 4.14 -23.32
N ARG A 38 -0.29 4.18 -24.66
CA ARG A 38 0.88 3.87 -25.51
C ARG A 38 1.92 4.97 -25.41
N GLU A 39 1.45 6.22 -25.51
CA GLU A 39 2.26 7.43 -25.41
C GLU A 39 2.93 7.50 -24.04
N ILE A 40 2.17 7.30 -22.96
CA ILE A 40 2.69 7.35 -21.59
C ILE A 40 3.70 6.23 -21.36
N TYR A 41 3.38 4.99 -21.75
CA TYR A 41 4.32 3.89 -21.56
C TYR A 41 5.62 4.09 -22.35
N SER A 42 5.56 4.61 -23.57
CA SER A 42 6.76 4.93 -24.36
C SER A 42 7.61 6.05 -23.71
N PHE A 43 6.96 7.09 -23.19
CA PHE A 43 7.60 8.15 -22.43
C PHE A 43 8.31 7.60 -21.18
N LEU A 44 7.63 6.73 -20.42
CA LEU A 44 8.19 6.09 -19.23
C LEU A 44 9.38 5.20 -19.57
N GLN A 45 9.25 4.37 -20.61
CA GLN A 45 10.32 3.49 -21.04
C GLN A 45 11.56 4.27 -21.49
N ARG A 46 11.40 5.45 -22.10
CA ARG A 46 12.50 6.33 -22.49
C ARG A 46 13.16 7.03 -21.30
N ASN A 47 12.38 7.42 -20.29
CA ASN A 47 12.85 8.25 -19.18
C ASN A 47 12.97 7.51 -17.84
N ILE A 48 12.92 6.17 -17.83
CA ILE A 48 12.85 5.39 -16.60
C ILE A 48 14.02 5.64 -15.65
N HIS A 49 15.22 5.86 -16.16
CA HIS A 49 16.39 6.17 -15.31
C HIS A 49 16.22 7.50 -14.57
N ALA A 50 15.66 8.52 -15.24
CA ALA A 50 15.38 9.80 -14.62
C ALA A 50 14.27 9.67 -13.57
N ILE A 51 13.20 8.94 -13.90
CA ILE A 51 12.06 8.72 -12.99
C ILE A 51 12.49 7.91 -11.75
N ALA A 52 13.30 6.86 -11.94
CA ALA A 52 13.82 6.05 -10.83
C ALA A 52 14.78 6.86 -9.94
N THR A 53 15.66 7.65 -10.55
CA THR A 53 16.56 8.55 -9.80
C THR A 53 15.76 9.57 -9.01
N LEU A 54 14.75 10.18 -9.64
CA LEU A 54 13.85 11.12 -9.00
C LEU A 54 13.09 10.47 -7.84
N ALA A 55 12.58 9.24 -8.03
CA ALA A 55 11.91 8.49 -6.97
C ALA A 55 12.82 8.25 -5.76
N ILE A 56 14.09 7.88 -5.98
CA ILE A 56 15.07 7.67 -4.91
C ILE A 56 15.40 8.99 -4.20
N ILE A 57 15.67 10.05 -4.97
CA ILE A 57 15.95 11.38 -4.41
C ILE A 57 14.77 11.86 -3.57
N MET A 58 13.54 11.69 -4.05
CA MET A 58 12.34 12.09 -3.32
C MET A 58 12.06 11.18 -2.12
N ALA A 59 12.35 9.88 -2.19
CA ALA A 59 12.22 8.99 -1.04
C ALA A 59 13.20 9.38 0.09
N ILE A 60 14.44 9.75 -0.26
CA ILE A 60 15.41 10.26 0.71
C ILE A 60 14.97 11.65 1.22
N GLY A 61 14.54 12.53 0.32
CA GLY A 61 14.05 13.86 0.66
C GLY A 61 12.83 13.84 1.58
N MET A 62 11.97 12.82 1.46
CA MET A 62 10.83 12.58 2.35
C MET A 62 11.28 12.42 3.82
N LEU A 63 12.39 11.72 4.07
CA LEU A 63 12.92 11.53 5.42
C LEU A 63 13.35 12.87 6.04
N PHE A 64 13.99 13.74 5.24
CA PHE A 64 14.38 15.07 5.65
C PHE A 64 13.19 16.01 5.83
N TYR A 65 12.22 15.97 4.91
CA TYR A 65 11.00 16.75 4.97
C TYR A 65 10.22 16.44 6.25
N TYR A 66 9.94 15.16 6.52
CA TYR A 66 9.24 14.74 7.72
C TYR A 66 9.99 15.13 9.01
N ARG A 67 11.29 14.84 9.10
CA ARG A 67 12.05 15.01 10.36
C ARG A 67 12.47 16.44 10.64
N ILE A 68 12.80 17.22 9.61
CA ILE A 68 13.29 18.60 9.78
C ILE A 68 12.15 19.60 9.58
N TRP A 69 11.39 19.47 8.50
CA TRP A 69 10.36 20.46 8.18
C TRP A 69 9.12 20.27 9.06
N ASP A 70 8.54 19.08 9.09
CA ASP A 70 7.27 18.87 9.79
C ASP A 70 7.45 18.79 11.31
N GLN A 71 8.42 18.00 11.79
CA GLN A 71 8.63 17.83 13.24
C GLN A 71 9.43 18.96 13.90
N LYS A 72 10.54 19.39 13.29
CA LYS A 72 11.46 20.35 13.94
C LYS A 72 11.08 21.82 13.70
N ILE A 73 10.62 22.17 12.50
CA ILE A 73 10.26 23.55 12.16
C ILE A 73 8.78 23.81 12.47
N LEU A 74 7.89 22.91 12.03
CA LEU A 74 6.44 23.11 12.15
C LEU A 74 5.83 22.55 13.44
N GLY A 75 6.58 21.71 14.19
CA GLY A 75 6.11 21.13 15.45
C GLY A 75 4.84 20.28 15.30
N MET A 76 4.59 19.72 14.11
CA MET A 76 3.35 19.02 13.81
C MET A 76 3.34 17.62 14.42
N ASP A 77 2.21 17.22 15.01
CA ASP A 77 2.00 15.84 15.47
C ASP A 77 2.22 14.84 14.33
N GLY A 78 2.69 13.63 14.68
CA GLY A 78 3.05 12.57 13.72
C GLY A 78 1.95 12.27 12.69
N ASP A 79 0.67 12.29 13.12
CA ASP A 79 -0.49 12.02 12.25
C ASP A 79 -0.77 13.13 11.23
N SER A 80 -0.51 14.39 11.59
CA SER A 80 -0.67 15.52 10.65
C SER A 80 0.50 15.63 9.68
N SER A 81 1.69 15.20 10.10
CA SER A 81 2.93 15.19 9.32
C SER A 81 2.99 14.04 8.30
N LEU A 82 2.12 13.03 8.44
CA LEU A 82 1.97 11.92 7.48
C LEU A 82 0.72 12.10 6.61
N SER A 83 0.09 13.27 6.62
CA SER A 83 -1.12 13.51 5.85
C SER A 83 -0.82 13.40 4.35
N LEU A 84 -1.55 12.50 3.66
CA LEU A 84 -1.44 12.27 2.22
C LEU A 84 -1.62 13.55 1.37
N HIS A 85 -2.19 14.60 1.96
CA HIS A 85 -2.44 15.88 1.30
C HIS A 85 -1.26 16.85 1.34
N GLN A 86 -0.12 16.47 1.92
CA GLN A 86 1.08 17.29 1.83
C GLN A 86 1.56 17.36 0.38
N PRO A 87 1.94 18.56 -0.11
CA PRO A 87 2.31 18.76 -1.51
C PRO A 87 3.53 17.92 -1.92
N TYR A 88 4.45 17.68 -0.99
CA TYR A 88 5.60 16.81 -1.23
C TYR A 88 5.18 15.37 -1.49
N ILE A 89 4.27 14.82 -0.66
CA ILE A 89 3.74 13.46 -0.79
C ILE A 89 2.99 13.31 -2.10
N ALA A 90 2.15 14.28 -2.47
CA ALA A 90 1.42 14.25 -3.72
C ALA A 90 2.34 14.17 -4.96
N CYS A 91 3.40 14.97 -4.99
CA CYS A 91 4.40 14.91 -6.07
C CYS A 91 5.14 13.56 -6.06
N TYR A 92 5.53 13.07 -4.89
CA TYR A 92 6.21 11.78 -4.73
C TYR A 92 5.33 10.63 -5.23
N ASP A 93 4.04 10.64 -4.87
CA ASP A 93 3.07 9.63 -5.27
C ASP A 93 2.91 9.57 -6.79
N ILE A 94 2.91 10.73 -7.48
CA ILE A 94 2.87 10.76 -8.96
C ILE A 94 4.09 10.05 -9.56
N VAL A 95 5.29 10.37 -9.06
CA VAL A 95 6.53 9.75 -9.53
C VAL A 95 6.51 8.25 -9.26
N MET A 96 6.07 7.84 -8.07
CA MET A 96 5.97 6.44 -7.68
C MET A 96 4.90 5.67 -8.48
N LEU A 97 3.73 6.27 -8.74
CA LEU A 97 2.69 5.66 -9.57
C LEU A 97 3.20 5.35 -10.98
N ASN A 98 3.95 6.28 -11.58
CA ASN A 98 4.59 6.07 -12.88
C ASN A 98 5.60 4.91 -12.85
N LEU A 99 6.42 4.86 -11.79
CA LEU A 99 7.42 3.80 -11.61
C LEU A 99 6.76 2.43 -11.38
N ILE A 100 5.73 2.36 -10.54
CA ILE A 100 4.95 1.14 -10.28
C ILE A 100 4.22 0.68 -11.54
N PHE A 101 3.64 1.60 -12.31
CA PHE A 101 2.99 1.28 -13.58
C PHE A 101 3.98 0.67 -14.58
N TRP A 102 5.18 1.26 -14.71
CA TRP A 102 6.25 0.71 -15.53
C TRP A 102 6.71 -0.67 -15.02
N LEU A 103 6.87 -0.83 -13.70
CA LEU A 103 7.27 -2.10 -13.09
C LEU A 103 6.23 -3.20 -13.33
N GLY A 104 4.94 -2.87 -13.21
CA GLY A 104 3.83 -3.77 -13.51
C GLY A 104 3.84 -4.23 -14.97
N LYS A 105 4.19 -3.34 -15.91
CA LYS A 105 4.38 -3.69 -17.32
C LYS A 105 5.57 -4.61 -17.55
N LYS A 106 6.71 -4.34 -16.93
CA LYS A 106 7.88 -5.23 -16.99
C LYS A 106 7.57 -6.59 -16.39
N TYR A 107 6.88 -6.63 -15.26
CA TYR A 107 6.41 -7.86 -14.64
C TYR A 107 5.50 -8.67 -15.60
N ALA A 108 4.53 -8.02 -16.26
CA ALA A 108 3.66 -8.69 -17.22
C ALA A 108 4.43 -9.26 -18.43
N THR A 109 5.37 -8.49 -18.99
CA THR A 109 6.24 -8.98 -20.08
C THR A 109 7.15 -10.11 -19.63
N PHE A 110 7.68 -10.03 -18.41
CA PHE A 110 8.57 -11.04 -17.86
C PHE A 110 7.82 -12.36 -17.57
N ARG A 111 6.56 -12.28 -17.09
CA ARG A 111 5.69 -13.45 -16.92
C ARG A 111 5.43 -14.19 -18.23
N GLN A 112 5.28 -13.46 -19.35
CA GLN A 112 5.10 -14.04 -20.68
C GLN A 112 6.34 -14.80 -21.19
N ARG A 113 7.54 -14.48 -20.70
CA ARG A 113 8.81 -15.10 -21.12
C ARG A 113 9.15 -16.39 -20.36
N GLY A 114 8.30 -16.81 -19.43
CA GLY A 114 8.52 -18.00 -18.60
C GLY A 114 9.01 -17.59 -17.21
N PHE A 115 8.14 -17.78 -16.22
CA PHE A 115 8.41 -17.45 -14.83
C PHE A 115 8.68 -18.74 -14.03
N PRO A 116 9.60 -18.73 -13.05
CA PRO A 116 9.79 -19.89 -12.19
C PRO A 116 8.48 -20.21 -11.43
N LYS A 117 8.00 -21.45 -11.54
CA LYS A 117 6.71 -21.87 -10.96
C LYS A 117 6.59 -21.58 -9.46
N TRP A 118 7.69 -21.72 -8.71
CA TRP A 118 7.71 -21.40 -7.28
C TRP A 118 7.44 -19.92 -7.00
N LEU A 119 8.06 -19.02 -7.77
CA LEU A 119 7.89 -17.58 -7.60
C LEU A 119 6.48 -17.14 -8.05
N GLU A 120 5.95 -17.73 -9.12
CA GLU A 120 4.56 -17.48 -9.54
C GLU A 120 3.57 -17.89 -8.45
N ASN A 121 3.77 -19.08 -7.87
CA ASN A 121 2.95 -19.54 -6.75
C ASN A 121 3.05 -18.60 -5.56
N PHE A 122 4.26 -18.20 -5.16
CA PHE A 122 4.45 -17.26 -4.06
C PHE A 122 3.74 -15.92 -4.30
N ILE A 123 3.89 -15.33 -5.48
CA ILE A 123 3.22 -14.07 -5.83
C ILE A 123 1.70 -14.25 -5.81
N ASN A 124 1.18 -15.34 -6.38
CA ASN A 124 -0.26 -15.63 -6.36
C ASN A 124 -0.79 -15.81 -4.93
N LEU A 125 -0.01 -16.41 -4.03
CA LEU A 125 -0.36 -16.52 -2.61
C LEU A 125 -0.33 -15.15 -1.93
N ALA A 126 0.72 -14.36 -2.12
CA ALA A 126 0.85 -13.01 -1.58
C ALA A 126 -0.30 -12.09 -2.02
N VAL A 127 -0.68 -12.14 -3.30
CA VAL A 127 -1.82 -11.36 -3.83
C VAL A 127 -3.15 -11.80 -3.22
N LYS A 128 -3.33 -13.09 -2.89
CA LYS A 128 -4.56 -13.57 -2.23
C LYS A 128 -4.70 -13.04 -0.80
N VAL A 129 -3.60 -12.88 -0.08
CA VAL A 129 -3.58 -12.47 1.33
C VAL A 129 -3.25 -11.00 1.55
N SER A 130 -2.90 -10.25 0.50
CA SER A 130 -2.47 -8.84 0.58
C SER A 130 -3.47 -7.93 1.27
N PHE A 131 -4.77 -8.13 1.03
CA PHE A 131 -5.82 -7.37 1.72
C PHE A 131 -5.82 -7.66 3.23
N GLY A 132 -5.65 -8.91 3.64
CA GLY A 132 -5.52 -9.27 5.05
C GLY A 132 -4.24 -8.73 5.69
N MET A 133 -3.14 -8.71 4.93
CA MET A 133 -1.89 -8.09 5.39
C MET A 133 -2.05 -6.60 5.65
N TYR A 134 -2.81 -5.90 4.79
CA TYR A 134 -3.14 -4.49 5.00
C TYR A 134 -3.98 -4.29 6.27
N LEU A 135 -5.01 -5.12 6.49
CA LEU A 135 -5.87 -5.01 7.68
C LEU A 135 -5.13 -5.34 8.99
N ASN A 136 -4.20 -6.30 8.97
CA ASN A 136 -3.51 -6.77 10.17
C ASN A 136 -2.15 -6.10 10.40
N GLN A 137 -1.77 -5.12 9.58
CA GLN A 137 -0.47 -4.44 9.66
C GLN A 137 -0.21 -3.84 11.05
N THR A 138 -1.25 -3.27 11.68
CA THR A 138 -1.17 -2.73 13.04
C THR A 138 -0.74 -3.78 14.06
N LEU A 139 -1.13 -5.05 13.90
CA LEU A 139 -0.70 -6.14 14.78
C LEU A 139 0.80 -6.44 14.60
N GLY A 140 1.29 -6.41 13.35
CA GLY A 140 2.71 -6.54 13.06
C GLY A 140 3.54 -5.42 13.70
N LEU A 141 3.06 -4.17 13.61
CA LEU A 141 3.69 -3.02 14.25
C LEU A 141 3.67 -3.12 15.79
N LEU A 142 2.56 -3.59 16.37
CA LEU A 142 2.44 -3.79 17.82
C LEU A 142 3.41 -4.85 18.32
N MET A 143 3.56 -5.96 17.59
CA MET A 143 4.56 -7.00 17.89
C MET A 143 5.99 -6.47 17.78
N LEU A 144 6.30 -5.68 16.75
CA LEU A 144 7.61 -5.04 16.62
C LEU A 144 7.87 -4.05 17.77
N SER A 145 6.88 -3.23 18.14
CA SER A 145 6.98 -2.29 19.25
C SER A 145 7.25 -3.00 20.58
N TRP A 146 6.55 -4.11 20.83
CA TRP A 146 6.80 -4.97 21.98
C TRP A 146 8.20 -5.61 21.94
N LEU A 147 8.66 -6.07 20.78
CA LEU A 147 10.01 -6.61 20.64
C LEU A 147 11.07 -5.54 20.97
N LEU A 148 10.91 -4.33 20.43
CA LEU A 148 11.83 -3.22 20.66
C LEU A 148 11.81 -2.70 22.10
N SER A 149 10.70 -2.84 22.84
CA SER A 149 10.66 -2.42 24.25
C SER A 149 11.48 -3.35 25.17
N VAL A 150 11.73 -4.58 24.74
CA VAL A 150 12.59 -5.55 25.46
C VAL A 150 14.08 -5.30 25.15
N PHE A 151 14.40 -4.70 24.00
CA PHE A 151 15.78 -4.42 23.58
C PHE A 151 16.14 -2.94 23.72
N SER A 152 17.03 -2.59 24.65
CA SER A 152 17.63 -1.25 24.72
C SER A 152 18.76 -1.10 23.70
N LEU A 153 18.40 -0.78 22.44
CA LEU A 153 19.37 -0.53 21.38
C LEU A 153 19.72 0.96 21.26
N PRO A 154 20.98 1.32 20.97
CA PRO A 154 21.36 2.67 20.59
C PRO A 154 20.64 3.17 19.33
N ASP A 155 20.34 4.48 19.25
CA ASP A 155 19.58 5.10 18.15
C ASP A 155 20.15 4.83 16.75
N TRP A 156 21.48 4.80 16.62
CA TRP A 156 22.14 4.54 15.34
C TRP A 156 21.94 3.10 14.85
N ILE A 157 21.91 2.14 15.79
CA ILE A 157 21.59 0.75 15.50
C ILE A 157 20.13 0.64 15.07
N MET A 158 19.22 1.32 15.77
CA MET A 158 17.80 1.38 15.38
C MET A 158 17.60 1.91 13.95
N MET A 159 18.34 2.96 13.55
CA MET A 159 18.30 3.48 12.17
C MET A 159 18.76 2.46 11.13
N MET A 160 19.82 1.71 11.40
CA MET A 160 20.30 0.64 10.51
C MET A 160 19.32 -0.55 10.44
N LEU A 161 18.56 -0.80 11.51
CA LEU A 161 17.59 -1.87 11.60
C LEU A 161 16.22 -1.55 10.99
N ILE A 162 15.95 -0.31 10.57
CA ILE A 162 14.69 0.08 9.89
C ILE A 162 14.29 -0.89 8.77
N PRO A 163 15.15 -1.22 7.77
CA PRO A 163 14.77 -2.14 6.71
C PRO A 163 14.43 -3.54 7.24
N PHE A 164 15.13 -4.00 8.28
CA PHE A 164 14.87 -5.29 8.90
C PHE A 164 13.55 -5.29 9.68
N GLY A 165 13.25 -4.23 10.43
CA GLY A 165 11.98 -4.06 11.13
C GLY A 165 10.81 -4.04 10.15
N TRP A 166 10.96 -3.36 9.01
CA TRP A 166 9.95 -3.34 7.95
C TRP A 166 9.70 -4.73 7.35
N VAL A 167 10.76 -5.47 7.01
CA VAL A 167 10.64 -6.86 6.53
C VAL A 167 9.99 -7.76 7.57
N LEU A 168 10.33 -7.58 8.84
CA LEU A 168 9.75 -8.34 9.96
C LEU A 168 8.25 -8.08 10.10
N VAL A 169 7.81 -6.82 10.03
CA VAL A 169 6.38 -6.46 10.07
C VAL A 169 5.64 -7.11 8.89
N ILE A 170 6.20 -7.04 7.68
CA ILE A 170 5.62 -7.69 6.50
C ILE A 170 5.52 -9.20 6.69
N ALA A 171 6.57 -9.83 7.22
CA ALA A 171 6.60 -11.26 7.45
C ALA A 171 5.53 -11.69 8.47
N ILE A 172 5.39 -10.97 9.59
CA ILE A 172 4.37 -11.22 10.61
C ILE A 172 2.97 -11.03 10.02
N SER A 173 2.72 -9.91 9.32
CA SER A 173 1.45 -9.63 8.67
C SER A 173 1.08 -10.70 7.65
N PHE A 174 2.05 -11.17 6.85
CA PHE A 174 1.87 -12.28 5.92
C PHE A 174 1.53 -13.57 6.66
N MET A 175 2.24 -13.92 7.72
CA MET A 175 1.98 -15.14 8.50
C MET A 175 0.59 -15.15 9.12
N ILE A 176 0.15 -14.04 9.72
CA ILE A 176 -1.18 -13.90 10.31
C ILE A 176 -2.25 -13.99 9.22
N ALA A 177 -2.08 -13.28 8.09
CA ALA A 177 -3.03 -13.31 7.00
C ALA A 177 -3.11 -14.69 6.34
N TRP A 178 -1.97 -15.38 6.21
CA TRP A 178 -1.89 -16.75 5.73
C TRP A 178 -2.58 -17.74 6.66
N PHE A 179 -2.38 -17.59 7.97
CA PHE A 179 -3.06 -18.40 8.98
C PHE A 179 -4.58 -18.23 8.89
N CYS A 180 -5.08 -16.99 8.87
CA CYS A 180 -6.50 -16.72 8.72
C CYS A 180 -7.06 -17.21 7.38
N TYR A 181 -6.25 -17.18 6.32
CA TYR A 181 -6.62 -17.75 5.01
C TYR A 181 -6.63 -19.28 5.00
N LYS A 182 -5.81 -19.97 5.80
CA LYS A 182 -5.74 -21.44 5.80
C LYS A 182 -6.68 -22.09 6.80
N VAL A 183 -6.97 -21.43 7.93
CA VAL A 183 -7.74 -22.00 9.06
C VAL A 183 -9.18 -21.46 9.06
N PRO A 184 -10.20 -22.29 8.78
CA PRO A 184 -11.60 -21.92 9.00
C PRO A 184 -11.85 -21.69 10.50
N PRO A 185 -12.68 -20.72 10.92
CA PRO A 185 -13.57 -19.84 10.14
C PRO A 185 -12.95 -18.46 9.78
N PHE A 186 -11.66 -18.25 10.04
CA PHE A 186 -11.03 -16.93 10.06
C PHE A 186 -10.84 -16.27 8.69
N GLY A 187 -11.16 -16.95 7.59
CA GLY A 187 -11.04 -16.40 6.24
C GLY A 187 -11.83 -15.09 6.02
N PHE A 188 -12.93 -14.89 6.76
CA PHE A 188 -13.69 -13.64 6.72
C PHE A 188 -12.82 -12.42 7.10
N LEU A 189 -11.89 -12.57 8.05
CA LEU A 189 -11.00 -11.49 8.50
C LEU A 189 -10.01 -11.03 7.41
N VAL A 190 -9.80 -11.85 6.38
CA VAL A 190 -8.92 -11.57 5.24
C VAL A 190 -9.76 -11.27 3.98
N GLY A 191 -11.06 -11.01 4.13
CA GLY A 191 -11.96 -10.73 3.01
C GLY A 191 -12.21 -11.93 2.08
N ARG A 192 -11.88 -13.15 2.52
CA ARG A 192 -12.02 -14.40 1.77
C ARG A 192 -12.68 -15.46 2.65
N PRO A 193 -14.02 -15.44 2.80
CA PRO A 193 -14.71 -16.40 3.65
C PRO A 193 -14.43 -17.83 3.16
N ASN A 194 -13.73 -18.60 4.00
CA ASN A 194 -13.36 -20.00 3.72
C ASN A 194 -14.35 -21.00 4.33
N TRP A 195 -15.38 -20.50 5.02
CA TRP A 195 -16.39 -21.31 5.66
C TRP A 195 -17.77 -20.92 5.11
N HIS A 196 -18.44 -21.89 4.49
CA HIS A 196 -19.81 -21.75 3.98
C HIS A 196 -20.72 -22.79 4.64
N PRO A 197 -21.06 -22.63 5.93
CA PRO A 197 -21.86 -23.63 6.65
C PRO A 197 -23.23 -23.87 6.01
N PHE A 198 -23.80 -22.87 5.32
CA PHE A 198 -25.13 -22.95 4.70
C PHE A 198 -25.14 -23.45 3.25
N ARG A 199 -23.99 -23.67 2.60
CA ARG A 199 -23.96 -24.15 1.20
C ARG A 199 -24.48 -25.58 1.06
N ILE A 200 -24.19 -26.44 2.04
CA ILE A 200 -24.66 -27.83 2.09
C ILE A 200 -26.18 -27.91 2.31
N VAL A 201 -26.75 -26.97 3.08
CA VAL A 201 -28.19 -26.89 3.33
C VAL A 201 -28.93 -26.41 2.07
N ASN A 202 -28.38 -25.42 1.37
CA ASN A 202 -28.97 -24.90 0.14
C ASN A 202 -28.92 -25.91 -1.02
N GLU A 203 -27.80 -26.65 -1.15
CA GLU A 203 -27.68 -27.72 -2.17
C GLU A 203 -28.67 -28.89 -1.91
N ARG A 204 -29.02 -29.19 -0.65
CA ARG A 204 -30.03 -30.21 -0.33
C ARG A 204 -31.46 -29.74 -0.60
N LEU A 205 -31.79 -28.47 -0.32
CA LEU A 205 -33.11 -27.89 -0.58
C LEU A 205 -33.41 -27.72 -2.09
N PHE A 206 -32.40 -27.41 -2.90
CA PHE A 206 -32.56 -27.30 -4.36
C PHE A 206 -32.62 -28.65 -5.08
N ARG A 207 -32.05 -29.71 -4.49
CA ARG A 207 -32.12 -31.08 -5.07
C ARG A 207 -33.45 -31.77 -4.79
N SER A 208 -34.17 -31.37 -3.74
CA SER A 208 -35.51 -31.90 -3.44
C SER A 208 -36.62 -31.26 -4.28
N SER A 209 -36.42 -30.06 -4.82
CA SER A 209 -37.41 -29.38 -5.66
C SER A 209 -37.36 -29.76 -7.15
N THR A 210 -36.36 -30.53 -7.56
CA THR A 210 -36.19 -30.98 -8.97
C THR A 210 -36.72 -32.38 -9.25
N PHE A 211 -37.27 -33.07 -8.25
CA PHE A 211 -37.85 -34.42 -8.38
C PHE A 211 -39.39 -34.46 -8.43
N GLU A 212 -40.08 -33.31 -8.44
CA GLU A 212 -41.55 -33.22 -8.48
C GLU A 212 -42.10 -32.57 -9.78
N ARG A 213 -41.46 -32.78 -10.93
CA ARG A 213 -42.08 -32.47 -12.24
C ARG A 213 -41.85 -33.57 -13.26
#